data_AF-A0A6I0E9F9-F1
#
_entry.id   AF-A0A6I0E9F9-F1
#
_cell.length_a   1.000
_cell.length_b   1.000
_cell.length_c   1.000
_cell.angle_alpha   90.00
_cell.angle_beta   90.00
_cell.angle_gamma   90.00
#
_symmetry.space_group_name_H-M   'P 1'
#
loop_
_entity.id
_entity.type
_entity.pdbx_description
1 polymer ?
#
loop_
_entity_poly.entity_id
_entity_poly.type
_entity_poly.pdbx_seq_one_letter_code
_entity_poly.pdbx_strand_id
1 'polypeptide(L)' 'MLIFDTDIAFEPDETAVIWGRTPQAQRFRLCVTRRYAEQVWRIRYSQAEVRMKIWLHIEELRQAAREALASGRTELVL' A
#
# COMPACT_ATOMS: atom_id res chain seq x y z
N MET A 1 -12.96 -7.27 -7.30
CA MET A 1 -12.89 -6.50 -6.02
C MET A 1 -11.60 -6.86 -5.31
N LEU A 2 -10.69 -5.92 -5.07
CA LEU A 2 -9.48 -6.19 -4.25
C LEU A 2 -9.83 -5.98 -2.78
N ILE A 3 -9.40 -6.90 -1.93
CA ILE A 3 -9.60 -6.84 -0.48
C ILE A 3 -8.21 -6.63 0.13
N PHE A 4 -8.02 -5.52 0.84
CA PHE A 4 -6.83 -5.29 1.66
C PHE A 4 -7.04 -5.86 3.06
N ASP A 5 -5.98 -6.37 3.64
CA ASP A 5 -5.93 -6.74 5.05
C ASP A 5 -5.97 -5.46 5.90
N THR A 6 -6.51 -5.58 7.11
CA THR A 6 -6.61 -4.46 8.06
C THR A 6 -5.28 -4.11 8.72
N ASP A 7 -4.34 -5.05 8.70
CA ASP A 7 -3.03 -4.88 9.30
C ASP A 7 -2.03 -4.30 8.30
N ILE A 8 -1.27 -3.33 8.80
CA ILE A 8 -0.16 -2.70 8.10
C ILE A 8 1.09 -3.04 8.88
N ALA A 9 2.01 -3.76 8.23
CA ALA A 9 3.34 -4.04 8.75
C ALA A 9 4.28 -2.88 8.43
N PHE A 10 5.28 -2.64 9.29
CA PHE A 10 6.32 -1.65 9.06
C PHE A 10 7.67 -2.35 9.09
N GLU A 11 8.40 -2.27 7.97
CA GLU A 11 9.72 -2.86 7.81
C GLU A 11 10.82 -1.96 8.43
N PRO A 12 12.03 -2.49 8.72
CA PRO A 12 13.11 -1.72 9.35
C PRO A 12 13.60 -0.53 8.52
N ASP A 13 13.38 -0.56 7.21
CA ASP A 13 13.69 0.53 6.27
C ASP A 13 12.58 1.60 6.18
N GLU A 14 11.63 1.56 7.13
CA GLU A 14 10.50 2.48 7.21
C GLU A 14 9.45 2.29 6.09
N THR A 15 9.50 1.19 5.36
CA THR A 15 8.45 0.83 4.38
C THR A 15 7.21 0.28 5.09
N ALA A 16 6.04 0.85 4.78
CA ALA A 16 4.76 0.33 5.24
C ALA A 16 4.19 -0.67 4.22
N VAL A 17 3.88 -1.89 4.67
CA VAL A 17 3.40 -2.98 3.81
C VAL A 17 1.97 -3.33 4.17
N ILE A 18 1.09 -3.28 3.17
CA ILE A 18 -0.30 -3.74 3.26
C ILE A 18 -0.45 -4.95 2.35
N TRP A 19 -0.96 -6.04 2.91
CA TRP A 19 -1.30 -7.22 2.13
C TRP A 19 -2.72 -7.11 1.59
N GLY A 20 -2.95 -7.76 0.46
CA GLY A 20 -4.30 -7.89 -0.08
C GLY A 20 -4.45 -9.13 -0.94
N ARG A 21 -5.69 -9.37 -1.37
CA ARG A 21 -6.06 -10.47 -2.24
C ARG A 21 -7.07 -10.08 -3.31
N THR A 22 -6.99 -10.75 -4.45
CA THR A 22 -8.03 -10.72 -5.49
C THR A 22 -9.18 -11.68 -5.14
N PRO A 23 -10.35 -11.58 -5.82
CA PRO A 23 -11.42 -12.56 -5.67
C PRO A 23 -10.99 -13.98 -6.05
N GLN A 24 -9.97 -14.11 -6.90
CA GLN A 24 -9.39 -15.39 -7.32
C GLN A 24 -8.30 -15.91 -6.37
N ALA A 25 -8.24 -15.39 -5.13
CA ALA A 25 -7.25 -15.74 -4.11
C ALA A 25 -5.78 -15.44 -4.46
N GLN A 26 -5.51 -14.65 -5.51
CA GLN A 26 -4.15 -14.18 -5.78
C GLN A 26 -3.76 -13.14 -4.72
N ARG A 27 -2.64 -13.40 -4.03
CA ARG A 27 -2.08 -12.47 -3.03
C ARG A 27 -1.28 -11.38 -3.72
N PHE A 28 -1.34 -10.18 -3.16
CA PHE A 28 -0.51 -9.06 -3.56
C PHE A 28 -0.10 -8.23 -2.33
N ARG A 29 0.94 -7.42 -2.49
CA ARG A 29 1.32 -6.44 -1.47
C ARG A 29 1.48 -5.05 -2.06
N LEU A 30 1.10 -4.06 -1.26
CA LEU A 30 1.35 -2.65 -1.49
C LEU A 30 2.41 -2.20 -0.50
N CYS A 31 3.50 -1.63 -1.00
CA CYS A 31 4.61 -1.11 -0.21
C CYS A 31 4.62 0.41 -0.36
N VAL A 32 4.45 1.15 0.74
CA VAL A 32 4.57 2.60 0.77
C VAL A 32 5.90 2.95 1.40
N THR A 33 6.82 3.45 0.58
CA THR A 33 8.15 3.86 1.06
C THR A 33 8.07 5.14 1.87
N ARG A 34 9.04 5.36 2.76
CA ARG A 34 9.22 6.65 3.44
C ARG A 34 9.27 7.81 2.45
N ARG A 35 10.02 7.63 1.36
CA ARG A 35 10.18 8.65 0.31
C ARG A 35 8.83 9.07 -0.27
N TYR A 36 7.95 8.12 -0.57
CA TYR A 36 6.62 8.42 -1.09
C TYR A 36 5.76 9.16 -0.08
N ALA A 37 5.75 8.70 1.18
CA ALA A 37 5.01 9.38 2.25
C ALA A 37 5.47 10.84 2.42
N GLU A 38 6.77 11.09 2.40
CA GLU A 38 7.32 12.44 2.58
C GLU A 38 7.16 13.32 1.33
N GLN A 39 7.36 12.79 0.12
CA GLN A 39 7.35 13.58 -1.11
C GLN A 39 5.96 13.75 -1.71
N VAL A 40 5.14 12.70 -1.69
CA VAL A 40 3.82 12.68 -2.34
C VAL A 40 2.73 13.10 -1.36
N TRP A 41 2.69 12.50 -0.17
CA TRP A 41 1.71 12.87 0.85
C TRP A 41 2.10 14.10 1.67
N ARG A 42 3.34 14.59 1.53
CA ARG A 42 3.87 15.78 2.22
C ARG A 42 3.69 15.69 3.74
N ILE A 43 3.85 14.51 4.31
CA ILE A 43 3.81 14.27 5.76
C ILE A 43 5.22 14.07 6.31
N ARG A 44 5.43 14.38 7.59
CA ARG A 44 6.62 13.88 8.30
C ARG A 44 6.43 12.40 8.55
N TYR A 45 7.44 11.60 8.25
CA TYR A 45 7.33 10.16 8.46
C TYR A 45 7.05 9.82 9.93
N SER A 46 5.95 9.10 10.15
CA SER A 46 5.67 8.34 11.37
C SER A 46 4.71 7.20 11.03
N GLN A 47 4.81 6.08 11.73
CA GLN A 47 3.94 4.93 11.47
C GLN A 47 2.45 5.27 11.62
N ALA A 48 2.10 6.15 12.56
CA ALA A 48 0.73 6.60 12.79
C ALA A 48 0.19 7.43 11.61
N GLU A 49 0.95 8.44 11.15
CA GLU A 49 0.55 9.28 10.01
C GLU A 49 0.46 8.46 8.72
N VAL A 50 1.43 7.57 8.48
CA VAL A 50 1.43 6.70 7.30
C VAL A 50 0.22 5.76 7.31
N ARG A 51 -0.11 5.14 8.45
CA ARG A 51 -1.32 4.32 8.60
C ARG A 51 -2.58 5.12 8.29
N MET A 52 -2.70 6.32 8.85
CA MET A 52 -3.86 7.19 8.58
C MET A 52 -3.96 7.56 7.10
N LYS A 53 -2.85 7.96 6.46
CA LYS A 53 -2.83 8.31 5.04
C LYS A 53 -3.17 7.14 4.13
N ILE A 54 -2.65 5.94 4.44
CA ILE A 54 -3.01 4.72 3.73
C ILE A 54 -4.53 4.53 3.67
N TRP A 55 -5.21 4.64 4.83
CA TRP A 55 -6.65 4.45 4.88
C TRP A 55 -7.43 5.60 4.23
N LEU A 56 -6.94 6.82 4.35
CA LEU A 56 -7.52 7.99 3.68
C LEU A 56 -7.48 7.84 2.14
N HIS A 57 -6.42 7.24 1.61
CA HIS A 57 -6.20 7.06 0.17
C HIS A 57 -6.52 5.63 -0.32
N ILE A 58 -7.22 4.81 0.47
CA ILE A 58 -7.33 3.37 0.20
C ILE A 58 -7.98 3.04 -1.15
N GLU A 59 -8.90 3.88 -1.64
CA GLU A 59 -9.53 3.70 -2.95
C GLU A 59 -8.57 3.96 -4.11
N GLU A 60 -7.75 5.01 -4.01
CA GLU A 60 -6.70 5.33 -5.00
C GLU A 60 -5.64 4.23 -5.04
N LEU A 61 -5.22 3.79 -3.85
CA LEU A 61 -4.27 2.68 -3.70
C LEU A 61 -4.84 1.38 -4.26
N ARG A 62 -6.16 1.14 -4.11
CA ARG A 62 -6.85 -0.01 -4.70
C ARG A 62 -6.83 0.05 -6.22
N GLN A 63 -7.05 1.22 -6.80
CA GLN A 63 -7.02 1.40 -8.25
C GLN A 63 -5.60 1.14 -8.79
N ALA A 64 -4.57 1.72 -8.17
CA ALA A 64 -3.18 1.49 -8.55
C ALA A 64 -2.78 0.01 -8.43
N ALA A 65 -3.21 -0.67 -7.36
CA ALA A 65 -2.96 -2.09 -7.18
C ALA A 65 -3.63 -2.95 -8.26
N ARG A 66 -4.81 -2.57 -8.75
CA ARG A 66 -5.47 -3.28 -9.88
C ARG A 66 -4.65 -3.18 -11.16
N GLU A 67 -4.11 -2.00 -11.45
CA GLU A 67 -3.28 -1.76 -12.63
C GLU A 67 -1.96 -2.53 -12.56
N ALA A 68 -1.36 -2.58 -11.37
CA ALA A 68 -0.19 -3.41 -11.11
C ALA A 68 -0.46 -4.90 -11.36
N LEU A 69 -1.57 -5.43 -10.82
CA LEU A 69 -1.98 -6.81 -11.02
C LEU A 69 -2.35 -7.15 -12.46
N ALA A 70 -3.02 -6.23 -13.17
CA ALA A 70 -3.33 -6.38 -14.59
C ALA A 70 -2.06 -6.48 -15.46
N SER A 71 -0.96 -5.91 -14.98
CA SER A 71 0.37 -6.01 -15.61
C SER A 71 1.15 -7.25 -15.15
N GLY A 72 0.53 -8.17 -14.42
CA GLY A 72 1.15 -9.38 -13.87
C GLY A 72 2.02 -9.16 -12.63
N ARG A 73 2.02 -7.95 -12.03
CA ARG A 73 2.80 -7.65 -10.83
C ARG A 73 2.00 -8.00 -9.58
N THR A 74 2.60 -8.75 -8.66
CA THR A 74 2.03 -9.06 -7.33
C THR A 74 2.49 -8.08 -6.25
N GLU A 75 3.32 -7.11 -6.62
CA GLU A 75 3.85 -6.07 -5.75
C GLU A 75 3.70 -4.70 -6.42
N LEU A 76 3.22 -3.73 -5.65
CA LEU A 76 3.22 -2.32 -6.01
C LEU A 76 4.03 -1.55 -4.97
N VAL A 77 5.16 -0.98 -5.38
CA VAL A 77 5.97 -0.08 -4.57
C VAL A 77 5.62 1.35 -4.94
N LEU A 78 5.22 2.13 -3.94
CA LEU A 78 4.94 3.55 -4.02
C LEU A 78 6.07 4.35 -3.36
#